data_AF-A0A7C2DMQ4-F1
#
_entry.id   AF-A0A7C2DMQ4-F1
#
_cell.length_a   1.000
_cell.length_b   1.000
_cell.length_c   1.000
_cell.angle_alpha   90.00
_cell.angle_beta   90.00
_cell.angle_gamma   90.00
#
_symmetry.space_group_name_H-M   'P 1'
#
loop_
_entity.id
_entity.type
_entity.pdbx_description
1 polymer ?
#
loop_
_entity_poly.entity_id
_entity_poly.type
_entity_poly.pdbx_seq_one_letter_code
_entity_poly.pdbx_strand_id
1 'polypeptide(L)'
;MRLLRRKPKTFDIQVQDLLLHVTAPEDVEDEARAAALSFWEQLQAYSLQHPEFRTSKRPIPVPTEAPVIVREMCRAAARAGVGPMYAFRGAVADQVGRFLARSVPEVAVRCGGDHFIATRRRMKLTVHRGAAGPIAVVVGPHREGVGVSTTAGRGRG
;
A
#
# COMPACT_ATOMS: atom_id res chain seq x y z
N MET A 1 22.17 -16.66 21.68
CA MET A 1 22.63 -15.38 21.09
C MET A 1 21.45 -14.45 20.91
N ARG A 2 21.36 -13.36 21.68
CA ARG A 2 20.35 -12.30 21.50
C ARG A 2 20.84 -11.45 20.33
N LEU A 3 20.27 -11.64 19.13
CA LEU A 3 20.48 -10.74 18.01
C LEU A 3 20.10 -9.32 18.46
N LEU A 4 21.07 -8.40 18.47
CA LEU A 4 20.87 -6.98 18.70
C LEU A 4 19.78 -6.49 17.75
N ARG A 5 18.64 -6.16 18.33
CA ARG A 5 17.41 -5.83 17.61
C ARG A 5 17.56 -4.42 17.06
N ARG A 6 17.84 -4.28 15.75
CA ARG A 6 17.80 -2.98 15.09
C ARG A 6 16.39 -2.40 15.22
N LYS A 7 16.31 -1.18 15.75
CA LYS A 7 15.06 -0.43 15.80
C LYS A 7 14.61 -0.18 14.36
N PRO A 8 13.37 -0.49 13.98
CA PRO A 8 12.90 -0.22 12.63
C PRO A 8 13.03 1.28 12.34
N LYS A 9 13.51 1.59 11.14
CA LYS A 9 13.53 2.94 10.60
C LYS A 9 12.17 3.23 9.99
N THR A 10 11.76 4.47 10.15
CA THR A 10 10.50 4.98 9.60
C THR A 10 10.81 6.26 8.85
N PHE A 11 10.32 6.34 7.61
CA PHE A 11 10.56 7.47 6.72
C PHE A 11 9.37 7.66 5.79
N ASP A 12 9.32 8.82 5.17
CA ASP A 12 8.24 9.24 4.29
C ASP A 12 8.75 9.43 2.86
N ILE A 13 7.98 8.94 1.89
CA ILE A 13 8.22 9.14 0.46
C ILE A 13 7.07 9.92 -0.12
N GLN A 14 7.37 11.09 -0.68
CA GLN A 14 6.43 11.87 -1.46
C GLN A 14 6.55 11.52 -2.94
N VAL A 15 5.43 11.17 -3.58
CA VAL A 15 5.30 11.04 -5.04
C VAL A 15 4.05 11.80 -5.48
N GLN A 16 4.23 12.96 -6.10
CA GLN A 16 3.14 13.88 -6.46
C GLN A 16 2.26 14.20 -5.24
N ASP A 17 0.98 13.80 -5.24
CA ASP A 17 0.04 13.98 -4.12
C ASP A 17 0.00 12.79 -3.14
N LEU A 18 0.81 11.75 -3.38
CA LEU A 18 0.90 10.60 -2.49
C LEU A 18 2.03 10.79 -1.48
N LEU A 19 1.69 10.55 -0.21
CA LEU A 19 2.63 10.41 0.88
C LEU A 19 2.60 8.95 1.36
N LEU A 20 3.68 8.22 1.10
CA LEU A 20 3.89 6.87 1.57
C LEU A 20 4.72 6.89 2.85
N HIS A 21 4.20 6.28 3.89
CA HIS A 21 4.90 6.10 5.16
C HIS A 21 5.42 4.67 5.22
N VAL A 22 6.74 4.51 5.23
CA VAL A 22 7.41 3.21 5.18
C VAL A 22 8.10 2.94 6.51
N THR A 23 7.96 1.72 7.01
CA THR A 23 8.68 1.23 8.20
C THR A 23 9.34 -0.10 7.88
N ALA A 24 10.66 -0.18 8.04
CA ALA A 24 11.48 -1.36 7.76
C ALA A 24 12.68 -1.46 8.71
N PRO A 25 13.24 -2.66 8.97
CA PRO A 25 14.45 -2.82 9.79
C PRO A 25 15.73 -2.33 9.12
N GLU A 26 15.79 -2.46 7.79
CA GLU A 26 16.90 -2.07 6.94
C GLU A 26 16.69 -0.69 6.32
N ASP A 27 17.77 -0.12 5.79
CA ASP A 27 17.69 1.11 5.00
C ASP A 27 17.25 0.76 3.58
N VAL A 28 16.05 1.18 3.20
CA VAL A 28 15.43 0.88 1.90
C VAL A 28 14.75 2.10 1.29
N GLU A 29 15.17 3.30 1.71
CA GLU A 29 14.50 4.55 1.30
C GLU A 29 14.61 4.79 -0.21
N ASP A 30 15.79 4.58 -0.78
CA ASP A 30 16.04 4.77 -2.21
C ASP A 30 15.28 3.73 -3.06
N GLU A 31 15.29 2.47 -2.66
CA GLU A 31 14.56 1.39 -3.31
C GLU A 31 13.05 1.63 -3.24
N ALA A 32 12.55 2.08 -2.09
CA ALA A 32 11.14 2.38 -1.89
C ALA A 32 10.72 3.60 -2.73
N ARG A 33 11.56 4.63 -2.83
CA ARG A 33 11.32 5.82 -3.65
C ARG A 33 11.30 5.47 -5.14
N ALA A 34 12.27 4.70 -5.61
CA ALA A 34 12.34 4.24 -6.99
C ALA A 34 11.13 3.38 -7.37
N ALA A 35 10.72 2.45 -6.50
CA ALA A 35 9.55 1.63 -6.72
C ALA A 35 8.25 2.47 -6.78
N ALA A 36 8.08 3.39 -5.83
CA ALA A 36 6.89 4.26 -5.79
C ALA A 36 6.78 5.14 -7.04
N LEU A 37 7.90 5.70 -7.51
CA LEU A 37 7.94 6.49 -8.74
C LEU A 37 7.59 5.63 -9.96
N SER A 38 8.20 4.44 -10.09
CA SER A 38 7.92 3.53 -11.21
C SER A 38 6.45 3.12 -11.30
N PHE A 39 5.81 2.81 -10.16
CA PHE A 39 4.38 2.46 -10.16
C PHE A 39 3.49 3.66 -10.47
N TRP A 40 3.87 4.86 -10.01
CA TRP A 40 3.16 6.08 -10.37
C TRP A 40 3.22 6.35 -11.88
N GLU A 41 4.40 6.23 -12.49
CA GLU A 41 4.60 6.42 -13.93
C GLU A 41 3.78 5.42 -14.76
N GLN A 42 3.76 4.14 -14.37
CA GLN A 42 2.92 3.13 -15.04
C GLN A 42 1.44 3.51 -15.02
N LEU A 43 0.95 4.04 -13.90
CA LEU A 43 -0.44 4.46 -13.76
C LEU A 43 -0.75 5.73 -14.57
N GLN A 44 0.17 6.69 -14.61
CA GLN A 44 0.01 7.88 -15.45
C GLN A 44 0.00 7.51 -16.93
N ALA A 45 0.97 6.72 -17.38
CA ALA A 45 1.05 6.26 -18.76
C ALA A 45 -0.22 5.51 -19.20
N TYR A 46 -0.74 4.62 -18.35
CA TYR A 46 -1.99 3.91 -18.63
C TYR A 46 -3.19 4.86 -18.64
N SER A 47 -3.28 5.78 -17.68
CA SER A 47 -4.40 6.73 -17.58
C SER A 47 -4.50 7.68 -18.78
N LEU A 48 -3.37 8.02 -19.41
CA LEU A 48 -3.35 8.85 -20.62
C LEU A 48 -3.97 8.14 -21.82
N GLN A 49 -3.74 6.82 -21.94
CA GLN A 49 -4.29 6.01 -23.03
C GLN A 49 -5.73 5.55 -22.76
N HIS A 50 -6.12 5.49 -21.47
CA HIS A 50 -7.43 4.99 -21.02
C HIS A 50 -8.09 5.99 -20.04
N PRO A 51 -8.63 7.13 -20.51
CA PRO A 51 -9.22 8.15 -19.63
C PRO A 51 -10.36 7.65 -18.72
N GLU A 52 -11.07 6.60 -19.13
CA GLU A 52 -12.11 5.92 -18.36
C GLU A 52 -11.57 5.26 -17.09
N PHE A 53 -10.29 4.84 -17.07
CA PHE A 53 -9.63 4.30 -15.88
C PHE A 53 -9.63 5.30 -14.72
N ARG A 54 -9.41 6.58 -15.04
CA ARG A 54 -9.35 7.66 -14.05
C ARG A 54 -10.73 8.16 -13.62
N THR A 55 -11.70 8.15 -14.53
CA THR A 55 -12.98 8.86 -14.35
C THR A 55 -14.15 7.94 -13.99
N SER A 56 -14.06 6.64 -14.29
CA SER A 56 -15.16 5.73 -14.03
C SER A 56 -15.44 5.59 -12.55
N LYS A 57 -16.74 5.59 -12.20
CA LYS A 57 -17.25 5.26 -10.86
C LYS A 57 -17.72 3.81 -10.74
N ARG A 58 -17.68 3.06 -11.85
CA ARG A 58 -18.09 1.65 -11.93
C ARG A 58 -16.92 0.77 -12.39
N PRO A 59 -16.99 -0.55 -12.16
CA PRO A 59 -15.99 -1.47 -12.67
C PRO A 59 -15.82 -1.31 -14.18
N ILE A 60 -14.59 -1.40 -14.66
CA ILE A 60 -14.26 -1.41 -16.08
C ILE A 60 -13.51 -2.70 -16.42
N PRO A 61 -13.64 -3.23 -17.65
CA PRO A 61 -12.79 -4.31 -18.11
C PRO A 61 -11.33 -3.83 -18.17
N VAL A 62 -10.39 -4.74 -17.92
CA VAL A 62 -8.97 -4.46 -18.02
C VAL A 62 -8.30 -5.53 -18.89
N PRO A 63 -7.51 -5.14 -19.92
CA PRO A 63 -6.74 -6.09 -20.71
C PRO A 63 -5.72 -6.86 -19.87
N THR A 64 -5.38 -8.07 -20.29
CA THR A 64 -4.36 -8.91 -19.64
C THR A 64 -2.95 -8.30 -19.71
N GLU A 65 -2.73 -7.46 -20.71
CA GLU A 65 -1.48 -6.78 -21.04
C GLU A 65 -1.29 -5.48 -20.25
N ALA A 66 -2.35 -4.98 -19.60
CA ALA A 66 -2.27 -3.79 -18.77
C ALA A 66 -1.26 -3.98 -17.63
N PRO A 67 -0.59 -2.92 -17.14
CA PRO A 67 0.34 -3.02 -16.02
C PRO A 67 -0.24 -3.75 -14.82
N VAL A 68 0.59 -4.50 -14.07
CA VAL A 68 0.15 -5.32 -12.92
C VAL A 68 -0.69 -4.49 -11.94
N ILE A 69 -0.23 -3.29 -11.59
CA ILE A 69 -0.93 -2.38 -10.68
C ILE A 69 -2.33 -1.98 -11.18
N VAL A 70 -2.48 -1.75 -12.50
CA VAL A 70 -3.77 -1.42 -13.13
C VAL A 70 -4.71 -2.62 -13.03
N ARG A 71 -4.22 -3.82 -13.35
CA ARG A 71 -5.04 -5.04 -13.27
C ARG A 71 -5.52 -5.31 -11.85
N GLU A 72 -4.64 -5.16 -10.85
CA GLU A 72 -5.00 -5.34 -9.44
C GLU A 72 -6.01 -4.29 -8.98
N MET A 73 -5.87 -3.02 -9.39
CA MET A 73 -6.84 -1.96 -9.12
C MET A 73 -8.22 -2.31 -9.70
N CYS A 74 -8.28 -2.68 -10.98
CA CYS A 74 -9.54 -3.05 -11.63
C CYS A 74 -10.16 -4.30 -10.97
N ARG A 75 -9.36 -5.31 -10.62
CA ARG A 75 -9.84 -6.52 -9.94
C ARG A 75 -10.39 -6.22 -8.55
N ALA A 76 -9.73 -5.36 -7.77
CA ALA A 76 -10.20 -4.93 -6.47
C ALA A 76 -11.49 -4.10 -6.57
N ALA A 77 -11.53 -3.15 -7.49
CA ALA A 77 -12.68 -2.30 -7.75
C ALA A 77 -13.90 -3.08 -8.23
N ALA A 78 -13.70 -4.09 -9.09
CA ALA A 78 -14.75 -4.98 -9.55
C ALA A 78 -15.43 -5.75 -8.40
N ARG A 79 -14.65 -6.28 -7.45
CA ARG A 79 -15.20 -6.96 -6.25
C ARG A 79 -16.01 -6.03 -5.36
N ALA A 80 -15.67 -4.75 -5.34
CA ALA A 80 -16.34 -3.73 -4.54
C ALA A 80 -17.45 -2.97 -5.30
N GLY A 81 -17.65 -3.24 -6.60
CA GLY A 81 -18.65 -2.56 -7.42
C GLY A 81 -18.35 -1.07 -7.71
N VAL A 82 -17.09 -0.66 -7.61
CA VAL A 82 -16.65 0.74 -7.79
C VAL A 82 -15.66 0.87 -8.97
N GLY A 83 -15.24 2.10 -9.28
CA GLY A 83 -14.21 2.36 -10.28
C GLY A 83 -12.78 2.12 -9.79
N PRO A 84 -11.79 1.92 -10.69
CA PRO A 84 -10.41 1.57 -10.32
C PRO A 84 -9.73 2.57 -9.38
N MET A 85 -9.97 3.87 -9.57
CA MET A 85 -9.34 4.91 -8.75
C MET A 85 -9.68 4.86 -7.26
N TYR A 86 -10.78 4.19 -6.87
CA TYR A 86 -11.13 3.97 -5.47
C TYR A 86 -10.16 3.01 -4.76
N ALA A 87 -9.40 2.19 -5.51
CA ALA A 87 -8.40 1.27 -4.98
C ALA A 87 -6.97 1.81 -5.08
N PHE A 88 -6.77 3.02 -5.63
CA PHE A 88 -5.46 3.53 -6.04
C PHE A 88 -4.41 3.57 -4.92
N ARG A 89 -4.73 4.20 -3.77
CA ARG A 89 -3.78 4.33 -2.65
C ARG A 89 -3.34 2.98 -2.08
N GLY A 90 -4.30 2.08 -1.90
CA GLY A 90 -4.03 0.71 -1.46
C GLY A 90 -3.19 -0.07 -2.47
N ALA A 91 -3.45 0.09 -3.77
CA ALA A 91 -2.65 -0.55 -4.81
C ALA A 91 -1.20 -0.05 -4.81
N VAL A 92 -0.95 1.26 -4.66
CA VAL A 92 0.43 1.76 -4.55
C VAL A 92 1.13 1.22 -3.30
N ALA A 93 0.45 1.27 -2.14
CA ALA A 93 1.03 0.76 -0.90
C ALA A 93 1.35 -0.74 -0.98
N ASP A 94 0.46 -1.54 -1.57
CA ASP A 94 0.65 -2.99 -1.79
C ASP A 94 1.80 -3.27 -2.75
N GLN A 95 1.87 -2.59 -3.89
CA GLN A 95 2.92 -2.83 -4.89
C GLN A 95 4.32 -2.43 -4.39
N VAL A 96 4.44 -1.28 -3.73
CA VAL A 96 5.70 -0.85 -3.08
C VAL A 96 6.07 -1.82 -1.97
N GLY A 97 5.10 -2.21 -1.13
CA GLY A 97 5.32 -3.14 -0.03
C GLY A 97 5.79 -4.52 -0.50
N ARG A 98 5.15 -5.10 -1.51
CA ARG A 98 5.57 -6.37 -2.14
C ARG A 98 6.92 -6.26 -2.83
N PHE A 99 7.25 -5.10 -3.38
CA PHE A 99 8.59 -4.86 -3.93
C PHE A 99 9.66 -4.94 -2.84
N LEU A 100 9.47 -4.22 -1.74
CA LEU A 100 10.42 -4.19 -0.63
C LEU A 100 10.51 -5.53 0.10
N ALA A 101 9.38 -6.23 0.29
CA ALA A 101 9.33 -7.53 0.98
C ALA A 101 10.17 -8.63 0.31
N ARG A 102 10.65 -8.43 -0.93
CA ARG A 102 11.63 -9.32 -1.59
C ARG A 102 13.03 -9.20 -0.99
N SER A 103 13.36 -8.03 -0.44
CA SER A 103 14.71 -7.70 0.05
C SER A 103 14.76 -7.58 1.57
N VAL A 104 13.64 -7.29 2.24
CA VAL A 104 13.59 -7.12 3.70
C VAL A 104 12.66 -8.13 4.38
N PRO A 105 13.00 -8.59 5.60
CA PRO A 105 12.25 -9.61 6.31
C PRO A 105 10.88 -9.15 6.81
N GLU A 106 10.71 -7.85 7.05
CA GLU A 106 9.48 -7.20 7.53
C GLU A 106 9.40 -5.80 6.93
N VAL A 107 8.22 -5.39 6.47
CA VAL A 107 7.97 -4.04 5.97
C VAL A 107 6.50 -3.67 6.14
N ALA A 108 6.25 -2.44 6.56
CA ALA A 108 4.92 -1.83 6.52
C ALA A 108 4.96 -0.59 5.64
N VAL A 109 4.02 -0.50 4.69
CA VAL A 109 3.85 0.66 3.81
C VAL A 109 2.44 1.18 3.99
N ARG A 110 2.29 2.47 4.22
CA ARG A 110 0.98 3.12 4.41
C ARG A 110 0.81 4.29 3.46
N CYS A 111 -0.33 4.37 2.78
CA CYS A 111 -0.76 5.54 2.04
C CYS A 111 -2.12 6.01 2.57
N GLY A 112 -2.14 7.07 3.37
CA GLY A 112 -3.36 7.51 4.04
C GLY A 112 -3.89 6.46 5.02
N GLY A 113 -5.07 5.89 4.72
CA GLY A 113 -5.73 4.83 5.50
C GLY A 113 -5.45 3.41 4.99
N ASP A 114 -4.72 3.27 3.89
CA ASP A 114 -4.38 1.98 3.29
C ASP A 114 -3.00 1.52 3.76
N HIS A 115 -2.91 0.26 4.17
CA HIS A 115 -1.70 -0.34 4.74
C HIS A 115 -1.41 -1.65 4.02
N PHE A 116 -0.15 -1.83 3.63
CA PHE A 116 0.44 -3.13 3.35
C PHE A 116 1.34 -3.50 4.52
N ILE A 117 1.23 -4.74 5.02
CA ILE A 117 2.01 -5.23 6.15
C ILE A 117 2.56 -6.61 5.82
N ALA A 118 3.87 -6.73 5.64
CA ALA A 118 4.59 -7.99 5.63
C ALA A 118 5.38 -8.13 6.93
N THR A 119 5.08 -9.16 7.73
CA THR A 119 5.67 -9.32 9.06
C THR A 119 5.82 -10.78 9.44
N ARG A 120 6.81 -11.11 10.27
CA ARG A 120 7.03 -12.44 10.83
C ARG A 120 6.42 -12.60 12.22
N ARG A 121 5.82 -11.52 12.76
CA ARG A 121 5.28 -11.47 14.11
C ARG A 121 3.92 -10.80 14.11
N ARG A 122 3.23 -10.92 15.24
CA ARG A 122 1.97 -10.22 15.45
C ARG A 122 2.24 -8.71 15.53
N MET A 123 1.53 -7.93 14.71
CA MET A 123 1.56 -6.47 14.71
C MET A 123 0.21 -5.91 15.17
N LYS A 124 0.22 -4.80 15.91
CA LYS A 124 -1.00 -4.08 16.28
C LYS A 124 -1.11 -2.84 15.39
N LEU A 125 -2.13 -2.79 14.54
CA LEU A 125 -2.48 -1.59 13.80
C LEU A 125 -3.49 -0.79 14.60
N THR A 126 -3.12 0.41 15.02
CA THR A 126 -4.02 1.29 15.79
C THR A 126 -4.86 2.13 14.83
N VAL A 127 -6.17 1.97 14.89
CA VAL A 127 -7.15 2.74 14.12
C VAL A 127 -7.81 3.77 15.02
N HIS A 128 -7.60 5.05 14.74
CA HIS A 128 -8.21 6.14 15.49
C HIS A 128 -9.64 6.43 14.99
N ARG A 129 -10.61 6.47 15.90
CA ARG A 129 -12.04 6.70 15.60
C ARG A 129 -12.58 8.02 16.18
N GLY A 130 -11.75 9.07 16.17
CA GLY A 130 -12.10 10.35 16.78
C GLY A 130 -12.42 10.22 18.27
N ALA A 131 -13.56 10.77 18.70
CA ALA A 131 -14.00 10.79 20.09
C ALA A 131 -14.26 9.38 20.70
N ALA A 132 -14.50 8.36 19.87
CA ALA A 132 -14.75 6.99 20.33
C ALA A 132 -13.47 6.23 20.75
N GLY A 133 -12.31 6.90 20.75
CA GLY A 133 -11.03 6.33 21.13
C GLY A 133 -10.45 5.35 20.09
N PRO A 134 -9.17 4.98 20.25
CA PRO A 134 -8.50 4.06 19.33
C PRO A 134 -9.00 2.62 19.53
N ILE A 135 -9.03 1.86 18.44
CA ILE A 135 -9.09 0.39 18.47
C ILE A 135 -7.84 -0.20 17.86
N ALA A 136 -7.47 -1.40 18.27
CA ALA A 136 -6.34 -2.13 17.68
C ALA A 136 -6.86 -3.28 16.81
N VAL A 137 -6.49 -3.28 15.54
CA VAL A 137 -6.61 -4.43 14.66
C VAL A 137 -5.33 -5.23 14.79
N VAL A 138 -5.46 -6.51 15.15
CA VAL A 138 -4.30 -7.38 15.36
C VAL A 138 -4.03 -8.16 14.08
N VAL A 139 -2.89 -7.87 13.46
CA VAL A 139 -2.42 -8.55 12.25
C VAL A 139 -1.47 -9.66 12.67
N GLY A 140 -1.78 -10.89 12.29
CA GLY A 140 -0.90 -12.04 12.52
C GLY A 140 0.35 -12.01 11.63
N PRO A 141 1.33 -12.91 11.84
CA PRO A 141 2.42 -13.10 10.90
C PRO A 141 1.91 -13.34 9.48
N HIS A 142 2.37 -12.55 8.51
CA HIS A 142 1.99 -12.67 7.11
C HIS A 142 3.19 -12.31 6.23
N ARG A 143 3.93 -13.31 5.74
CA ARG A 143 5.19 -13.09 4.99
C ARG A 143 4.96 -12.53 3.60
N GLU A 144 3.88 -12.96 2.94
CA GLU A 144 3.50 -12.49 1.61
C GLU A 144 2.87 -11.09 1.64
N GLY A 145 2.65 -10.54 2.83
CA GLY A 145 1.99 -9.27 3.03
C GLY A 145 0.47 -9.36 3.09
N VAL A 146 -0.14 -8.48 3.86
CA VAL A 146 -1.60 -8.33 3.98
C VAL A 146 -1.99 -6.87 3.85
N GLY A 147 -3.09 -6.62 3.15
CA GLY A 147 -3.70 -5.30 2.99
C GLY A 147 -4.72 -5.00 4.07
N VAL A 148 -4.66 -3.82 4.69
CA VAL A 148 -5.68 -3.29 5.59
C VAL A 148 -6.06 -1.88 5.16
N SER A 149 -7.33 -1.64 4.85
CA SER A 149 -7.84 -0.33 4.43
C SER A 149 -8.87 0.19 5.42
N THR A 150 -8.83 1.50 5.71
CA THR A 150 -9.76 2.18 6.61
C THR A 150 -10.27 3.48 5.99
N THR A 151 -11.58 3.72 6.04
CA THR A 151 -12.23 4.91 5.44
C THR A 151 -12.37 6.10 6.40
N ALA A 152 -12.34 5.87 7.71
CA ALA A 152 -12.64 6.89 8.73
C ALA A 152 -11.55 7.08 9.80
N GLY A 153 -10.43 6.37 9.69
CA GLY A 153 -9.33 6.43 10.66
C GLY A 153 -8.01 6.77 10.01
N ARG A 154 -7.18 7.58 10.68
CA ARG A 154 -5.75 7.61 10.40
C ARG A 154 -5.14 6.43 11.16
N GLY A 155 -4.63 5.43 10.45
CA GLY A 155 -3.86 4.35 11.07
C GLY A 155 -2.48 4.86 11.49
N ARG A 156 -2.03 4.49 12.69
CA ARG A 156 -0.62 4.60 13.09
C ARG A 156 -0.08 3.18 13.25
N GLY A 157 0.93 2.85 12.43
CA GLY A 157 1.70 1.62 12.50
C GLY A 157 2.83 1.72 13.51
#